data_AF-A0A2N5YTT0-F1
#
_entry.id   AF-A0A2N5YTT0-F1
#
_cell.length_a   1.000
_cell.length_b   1.000
_cell.length_c   1.000
_cell.angle_alpha   90.00
_cell.angle_beta   90.00
_cell.angle_gamma   90.00
#
_symmetry.space_group_name_H-M   'P 1'
#
loop_
_entity.id
_entity.type
_entity.pdbx_description
1 polymer ?
#
loop_
_entity_poly.entity_id
_entity_poly.type
_entity_poly.pdbx_seq_one_letter_code
_entity_poly.pdbx_strand_id
1 'polypeptide(L)'
;MKAKIHKYIYLAGLCIIAFFLPLSEYITNAATLMIITNFLLELKFKQKLKKLWDNKSILIFVSIFFVHLLWLINTQNFEFAFNDIRIKLPLLALPIVIGASEAINRKQLNLIVSLFLGGVLISTLSGLFVYFDFIDNPNPYNLRDVSIFISHIRLSLMVCLSVLIIFYFMHERLFFTGYKTALAIVLIIWFVGFLVMIQGFTGLTSLVIVGLVSLAYKAISEQKLIRKVIYFVFVIGIPLLLIIYLGVQIKTFYTPTIEQSEYKTHTESGNAYYHDFESKLLENGNYIYVNICEKELYSEWSKRSEISLDGEDGKGQSQLHTLIRYLTSRGLTKDANGIIELSDQDIRNIENGFTNYRFVNKNNLNQRVYNIIWQIDVYSKGGNPSGHSITQRFEYLKAGSILAYRNIIFGLGTGDIDDAYKALYLEKRSQLDSQYRHRAHNQFLTFFVTFGSIGALLCLFAFFYPAISEFSNKNYYFAVFFLIAVLSMITDDTLETTTGVVFISYFYSLFLWGEK
;
A
#
# COMPACT_ATOMS: atom_id res chain seq x y z
N MET A 1 27.47 -8.63 37.94
CA MET A 1 26.05 -9.02 37.95
C MET A 1 25.15 -7.96 37.30
N LYS A 2 25.15 -6.70 37.79
CA LYS A 2 24.34 -5.59 37.24
C LYS A 2 24.46 -5.38 35.72
N ALA A 3 25.68 -5.34 35.17
CA ALA A 3 25.88 -5.18 33.72
C ALA A 3 25.28 -6.31 32.86
N LYS A 4 25.27 -7.56 33.37
CA LYS A 4 24.62 -8.68 32.69
C LYS A 4 23.10 -8.52 32.70
N ILE A 5 22.52 -8.08 33.83
CA ILE A 5 21.07 -7.84 33.95
C ILE A 5 20.61 -6.80 32.92
N HIS A 6 21.27 -5.64 32.84
CA HIS A 6 20.92 -4.61 31.85
C HIS A 6 20.98 -5.12 30.41
N LYS A 7 21.99 -5.95 30.10
CA LYS A 7 22.12 -6.58 28.78
C LYS A 7 20.97 -7.55 28.47
N TYR A 8 20.53 -8.34 29.46
CA TYR A 8 19.39 -9.25 29.29
C TYR A 8 18.07 -8.48 29.15
N ILE A 9 17.85 -7.41 29.92
CA ILE A 9 16.66 -6.56 29.80
C ILE A 9 16.63 -5.89 28.43
N TYR A 10 17.76 -5.37 27.97
CA TYR A 10 17.88 -4.78 26.63
C TYR A 10 17.53 -5.79 25.54
N LEU A 11 18.16 -6.97 25.55
CA LEU A 11 17.87 -8.03 24.58
C LEU A 11 16.42 -8.49 24.63
N ALA A 12 15.87 -8.70 25.84
CA ALA A 12 14.46 -9.06 26.02
C ALA A 12 13.53 -8.00 25.44
N GLY A 13 13.83 -6.72 25.64
CA GLY A 13 13.05 -5.63 25.08
C GLY A 13 13.09 -5.58 23.56
N LEU A 14 14.26 -5.77 22.93
CA LEU A 14 14.35 -5.92 21.47
C LEU A 14 13.51 -7.11 20.98
N CYS A 15 13.60 -8.26 21.65
CA CYS A 15 12.81 -9.44 21.32
C CYS A 15 11.29 -9.20 21.44
N ILE A 16 10.84 -8.54 22.50
CA ILE A 16 9.42 -8.21 22.73
C ILE A 16 8.93 -7.21 21.68
N ILE A 17 9.70 -6.16 21.38
CA ILE A 17 9.35 -5.21 20.31
C ILE A 17 9.18 -5.97 18.99
N ALA A 18 10.16 -6.79 18.60
CA ALA A 18 10.12 -7.55 17.36
C ALA A 18 8.92 -8.50 17.25
N PHE A 19 8.61 -9.25 18.32
CA PHE A 19 7.50 -10.20 18.33
C PHE A 19 6.12 -9.52 18.33
N PHE A 20 5.95 -8.45 19.12
CA PHE A 20 4.65 -7.80 19.29
C PHE A 20 4.38 -6.67 18.29
N LEU A 21 5.37 -6.22 17.51
CA LEU A 21 5.15 -5.19 16.48
C LEU A 21 3.99 -5.51 15.51
N PRO A 22 3.79 -6.76 15.03
CA PRO A 22 2.63 -7.12 14.21
C PRO A 22 1.36 -7.51 15.00
N LEU A 23 1.40 -7.50 16.34
CA LEU A 23 0.36 -8.06 17.22
C LEU A 23 -0.26 -7.05 18.20
N SER A 24 0.50 -6.05 18.68
CA SER A 24 0.01 -5.11 19.69
C SER A 24 0.88 -3.85 19.77
N GLU A 25 0.32 -2.71 19.36
CA GLU A 25 0.96 -1.41 19.55
C GLU A 25 1.25 -1.10 21.02
N TYR A 26 0.34 -1.51 21.92
CA TYR A 26 0.49 -1.29 23.35
C TYR A 26 1.72 -1.99 23.93
N ILE A 27 1.89 -3.29 23.66
CA ILE A 27 3.02 -4.06 24.18
C ILE A 27 4.33 -3.57 23.55
N THR A 28 4.31 -3.24 22.26
CA THR A 28 5.47 -2.66 21.57
C THR A 28 5.91 -1.32 22.19
N ASN A 29 4.96 -0.44 22.52
CA ASN A 29 5.26 0.82 23.20
C ASN A 29 5.77 0.59 24.63
N ALA A 30 5.17 -0.34 25.38
CA ALA A 30 5.63 -0.70 26.72
C ALA A 30 7.06 -1.26 26.70
N ALA A 31 7.40 -2.11 25.73
CA ALA A 31 8.75 -2.64 25.56
C ALA A 31 9.75 -1.56 25.11
N THR A 32 9.32 -0.60 24.29
CA THR A 32 10.12 0.58 23.94
C THR A 32 10.44 1.41 25.18
N LEU A 33 9.46 1.69 26.04
CA LEU A 33 9.68 2.36 27.33
C LEU A 33 10.59 1.54 28.26
N MET A 34 10.46 0.22 28.27
CA MET A 34 11.32 -0.66 29.06
C MET A 34 12.80 -0.52 28.67
N ILE A 35 13.12 -0.53 27.36
CA ILE A 35 14.52 -0.38 26.92
C ILE A 35 15.05 1.04 27.13
N ILE A 36 14.22 2.08 27.01
CA ILE A 36 14.59 3.47 27.34
C ILE A 36 14.91 3.56 28.83
N THR A 37 14.04 3.03 29.69
CA THR A 37 14.22 3.05 31.15
C THR A 37 15.48 2.29 31.54
N ASN A 38 15.69 1.09 30.98
CA ASN A 38 16.90 0.31 31.19
C ASN A 38 18.16 1.09 30.74
N PHE A 39 18.08 1.79 29.60
CA PHE A 39 19.17 2.61 29.09
C PHE A 39 19.53 3.76 30.05
N LEU A 40 18.54 4.43 30.64
CA LEU A 40 18.77 5.49 31.63
C LEU A 40 19.35 4.94 32.94
N LEU A 41 18.83 3.80 33.42
CA LEU A 41 19.26 3.17 34.68
C LEU A 41 20.67 2.56 34.64
N GLU A 42 21.27 2.37 33.46
CA GLU A 42 22.68 2.00 33.36
C GLU A 42 23.63 3.10 33.87
N LEU A 43 23.18 4.36 33.95
CA LEU A 43 23.93 5.54 34.45
C LEU A 43 25.30 5.80 33.77
N LYS A 44 25.58 5.17 32.64
CA LYS A 44 26.82 5.33 31.85
C LYS A 44 26.76 6.48 30.85
N PHE A 45 26.19 7.63 31.26
CA PHE A 45 25.88 8.74 30.35
C PHE A 45 27.08 9.26 29.58
N LYS A 46 28.25 9.45 30.22
CA LYS A 46 29.47 9.92 29.55
C LYS A 46 29.91 9.01 28.40
N GLN A 47 29.88 7.70 28.61
CA GLN A 47 30.28 6.73 27.58
C GLN A 47 29.26 6.65 26.44
N LYS A 48 27.97 6.70 26.77
CA LYS A 48 26.87 6.68 25.79
C LYS A 48 26.86 7.92 24.93
N LEU A 49 27.01 9.10 25.54
CA LEU A 49 27.07 10.37 24.82
C LEU A 49 28.30 10.44 23.91
N LYS A 50 29.45 9.94 24.37
CA LYS A 50 30.64 9.82 23.54
C LYS A 50 30.39 8.95 22.30
N LYS A 51 29.79 7.75 22.47
CA LYS A 51 29.43 6.89 21.33
C LYS A 51 28.51 7.57 20.32
N LEU A 52 27.52 8.34 20.79
CA LEU A 52 26.60 9.07 19.92
C LEU A 52 27.33 10.17 19.13
N TRP A 53 28.20 10.93 19.81
CA TRP A 53 29.01 11.98 19.15
C TRP A 53 30.01 11.42 18.16
N ASP A 54 30.63 10.28 18.47
CA ASP A 54 31.56 9.59 17.58
C ASP A 54 30.82 9.03 16.34
N ASN A 55 29.54 8.67 16.48
CA ASN A 55 28.71 8.14 15.40
C ASN A 55 27.76 9.20 14.83
N LYS A 56 28.28 10.01 13.90
CA LYS A 56 27.53 11.06 13.19
C LYS A 56 26.28 10.53 12.47
N SER A 57 26.31 9.29 12.01
CA SER A 57 25.20 8.63 11.30
C SER A 57 23.93 8.58 12.17
N ILE A 58 24.07 8.26 13.47
CA ILE A 58 22.95 8.26 14.43
C ILE A 58 22.41 9.68 14.63
N LEU A 59 23.29 10.66 14.88
CA LEU A 59 22.88 12.04 15.13
C LEU A 59 22.15 12.66 13.94
N ILE A 60 22.64 12.37 12.73
CA ILE A 60 22.02 12.81 11.49
C ILE A 60 20.63 12.20 11.35
N PHE A 61 20.45 10.89 11.57
CA PHE A 61 19.12 10.28 11.52
C PHE A 61 18.14 10.87 12.55
N VAL A 62 18.58 11.04 13.79
CA VAL A 62 17.77 11.59 14.88
C VAL A 62 17.33 13.04 14.58
N SER A 63 18.09 13.77 13.75
CA SER A 63 17.71 15.14 13.36
C SER A 63 16.34 15.23 12.68
N ILE A 64 15.81 14.15 12.09
CA ILE A 64 14.43 14.10 11.55
C ILE A 64 13.42 14.52 12.62
N PHE A 65 13.55 14.01 13.84
CA PHE A 65 12.67 14.37 14.96
C PHE A 65 12.82 15.85 15.34
N PHE A 66 14.05 16.36 15.36
CA PHE A 66 14.30 17.76 15.68
C PHE A 66 13.79 18.73 14.60
N VAL A 67 13.75 18.33 13.32
CA VAL A 67 13.10 19.14 12.28
C VAL A 67 11.62 19.38 12.61
N HIS A 68 10.90 18.35 13.10
CA HIS A 68 9.51 18.49 13.52
C HIS A 68 9.35 19.45 14.71
N LEU A 69 10.31 19.46 15.64
CA LEU A 69 10.31 20.41 16.75
C LEU A 69 10.62 21.84 16.30
N LEU A 70 11.60 22.02 15.42
CA LEU A 70 11.99 23.33 14.90
C LEU A 70 10.84 23.98 14.11
N TRP A 71 10.06 23.19 13.38
CA TRP A 71 8.91 23.65 12.61
C TRP A 71 7.61 23.85 13.43
N LEU A 72 7.73 23.84 14.76
CA LEU A 72 6.69 24.42 15.61
C LEU A 72 6.66 25.96 15.52
N ILE A 73 7.74 26.60 15.08
CA ILE A 73 7.85 28.07 15.01
C ILE A 73 6.76 28.68 14.11
N ASN A 74 6.40 28.01 13.02
CA ASN A 74 5.38 28.46 12.09
C ASN A 74 4.08 27.65 12.18
N THR A 75 3.87 26.91 13.27
CA THR A 75 2.66 26.12 13.50
C THR A 75 1.55 26.94 14.17
N GLN A 76 0.30 26.76 13.74
CA GLN A 76 -0.89 27.31 14.39
C GLN A 76 -1.67 26.25 15.18
N ASN A 77 -1.86 25.05 14.62
CA ASN A 77 -2.55 23.93 15.25
C ASN A 77 -1.60 23.10 16.14
N PHE A 78 -1.40 23.57 17.37
CA PHE A 78 -0.55 22.88 18.34
C PHE A 78 -1.10 21.55 18.84
N GLU A 79 -2.43 21.35 18.83
CA GLU A 79 -3.04 20.09 19.22
C GLU A 79 -2.60 18.96 18.28
N PHE A 80 -2.72 19.19 16.96
CA PHE A 80 -2.22 18.25 15.96
C PHE A 80 -0.71 18.06 16.09
N ALA A 81 0.05 19.16 16.21
CA ALA A 81 1.51 19.10 16.25
C ALA A 81 2.05 18.28 17.43
N PHE A 82 1.48 18.42 18.63
CA PHE A 82 1.92 17.64 19.78
C PHE A 82 1.55 16.16 19.67
N ASN A 83 0.39 15.85 19.10
CA ASN A 83 0.04 14.46 18.79
C ASN A 83 1.02 13.85 17.77
N ASP A 84 1.39 14.62 16.75
CA ASP A 84 2.34 14.20 15.73
C ASP A 84 3.75 13.93 16.30
N ILE A 85 4.26 14.87 17.11
CA ILE A 85 5.53 14.71 17.83
C ILE A 85 5.50 13.49 18.74
N ARG A 86 4.38 13.24 19.45
CA ARG A 86 4.22 12.05 20.30
C ARG A 86 4.36 10.76 19.51
N ILE A 87 3.71 10.68 18.33
CA ILE A 87 3.81 9.52 17.43
C ILE A 87 5.25 9.31 16.95
N LYS A 88 6.02 10.40 16.76
CA LYS A 88 7.39 10.40 16.24
C LYS A 88 8.48 10.19 17.30
N LEU A 89 8.14 10.13 18.60
CA LEU A 89 9.12 9.85 19.68
C LEU A 89 10.01 8.62 19.44
N PRO A 90 9.56 7.50 18.86
CA PRO A 90 10.44 6.37 18.57
C PRO A 90 11.55 6.70 17.55
N LEU A 91 11.38 7.67 16.64
CA LEU A 91 12.45 8.17 15.75
C LEU A 91 13.59 8.84 16.52
N LEU A 92 13.32 9.36 17.72
CA LEU A 92 14.34 9.88 18.63
C LEU A 92 14.90 8.75 19.50
N ALA A 93 14.02 8.01 20.17
CA ALA A 93 14.41 7.12 21.25
C ALA A 93 15.15 5.87 20.77
N LEU A 94 14.64 5.18 19.74
CA LEU A 94 15.19 3.89 19.32
C LEU A 94 16.59 4.00 18.71
N PRO A 95 16.89 4.96 17.81
CA PRO A 95 18.26 5.20 17.32
C PRO A 95 19.26 5.46 18.44
N ILE A 96 18.91 6.31 19.41
CA ILE A 96 19.77 6.65 20.54
C ILE A 96 20.01 5.42 21.42
N VAL A 97 18.94 4.74 21.84
CA VAL A 97 19.04 3.60 22.74
C VAL A 97 19.81 2.45 22.09
N ILE A 98 19.48 2.09 20.85
CA ILE A 98 20.11 0.96 20.16
C ILE A 98 21.56 1.28 19.81
N GLY A 99 21.81 2.45 19.21
CA GLY A 99 23.14 2.82 18.73
C GLY A 99 24.17 3.13 19.83
N ALA A 100 23.73 3.59 21.01
CA ALA A 100 24.65 3.81 22.14
C ALA A 100 24.79 2.60 23.09
N SER A 101 23.91 1.60 22.98
CA SER A 101 23.98 0.38 23.78
C SER A 101 25.13 -0.54 23.36
N GLU A 102 25.30 -1.67 24.06
CA GLU A 102 26.19 -2.72 23.59
C GLU A 102 25.61 -3.39 22.34
N ALA A 103 26.40 -3.46 21.27
CA ALA A 103 26.01 -4.12 20.05
C ALA A 103 25.73 -5.63 20.29
N ILE A 104 24.69 -6.12 19.62
CA ILE A 104 24.26 -7.52 19.67
C ILE A 104 25.09 -8.36 18.71
N ASN A 105 25.23 -9.65 19.03
CA ASN A 105 25.91 -10.60 18.15
C ASN A 105 24.94 -11.25 17.14
N ARG A 106 25.49 -11.94 16.14
CA ARG A 106 24.69 -12.60 15.08
C ARG A 106 23.64 -13.59 15.61
N LYS A 107 23.94 -14.32 16.70
CA LYS A 107 22.99 -15.27 17.30
C LYS A 107 21.79 -14.54 17.92
N GLN A 108 22.03 -13.42 18.58
CA GLN A 108 21.00 -12.57 19.16
C GLN A 108 20.15 -11.91 18.07
N LEU A 109 20.78 -11.43 16.99
CA LEU A 109 20.03 -10.89 15.85
C LEU A 109 19.12 -11.96 15.22
N ASN A 110 19.65 -13.17 14.99
CA ASN A 110 18.85 -14.26 14.45
C ASN A 110 17.67 -14.64 15.37
N LEU A 111 17.85 -14.57 16.69
CA LEU A 111 16.75 -14.76 17.66
C LEU A 111 15.68 -13.67 17.49
N ILE A 112 16.08 -12.39 17.48
CA ILE A 112 15.16 -11.24 17.33
C ILE A 112 14.37 -11.37 16.01
N VAL A 113 15.06 -11.67 14.91
CA VAL A 113 14.44 -11.84 13.60
C VAL A 113 13.50 -13.05 13.59
N SER A 114 13.86 -14.17 14.22
CA SER A 114 12.99 -15.35 14.31
C SER A 114 11.72 -15.07 15.12
N LEU A 115 11.83 -14.28 16.19
CA LEU A 115 10.67 -13.85 16.98
C LEU A 115 9.77 -12.89 16.18
N PHE A 116 10.34 -11.98 15.39
CA PHE A 116 9.57 -11.17 14.45
C PHE A 116 8.78 -12.04 13.45
N LEU A 117 9.43 -13.04 12.83
CA LEU A 117 8.75 -13.98 11.93
C LEU A 117 7.61 -14.72 12.64
N GLY A 118 7.81 -15.12 13.91
CA GLY A 118 6.76 -15.74 14.73
C GLY A 118 5.57 -14.81 15.00
N GLY A 119 5.84 -13.54 15.31
CA GLY A 119 4.80 -12.52 15.49
C GLY A 119 3.98 -12.30 14.21
N VAL A 120 4.64 -12.20 13.05
CA VAL A 120 3.97 -12.06 11.75
C VAL A 120 3.14 -13.31 11.43
N LEU A 121 3.67 -14.50 11.70
CA LEU A 121 2.92 -15.74 11.51
C LEU A 121 1.65 -15.77 12.36
N ILE A 122 1.73 -15.43 13.65
CA ILE A 122 0.56 -15.38 14.52
C ILE A 122 -0.45 -14.35 14.00
N SER A 123 0.00 -13.15 13.63
CA SER A 123 -0.86 -12.09 13.11
C SER A 123 -1.62 -12.52 11.84
N THR A 124 -0.91 -13.14 10.90
CA THR A 124 -1.52 -13.65 9.65
C THR A 124 -2.44 -14.85 9.87
N LEU A 125 -2.11 -15.76 10.79
CA LEU A 125 -2.97 -16.88 11.15
C LEU A 125 -4.25 -16.39 11.86
N SER A 126 -4.15 -15.42 12.76
CA SER A 126 -5.33 -14.80 13.38
C SER A 126 -6.26 -14.17 12.33
N GLY A 127 -5.69 -13.52 11.30
CA GLY A 127 -6.49 -13.05 10.17
C GLY A 127 -7.20 -14.20 9.43
N LEU A 128 -6.57 -15.36 9.25
CA LEU A 128 -7.25 -16.52 8.66
C LEU A 128 -8.49 -16.95 9.45
N PHE A 129 -8.40 -16.96 10.79
CA PHE A 129 -9.54 -17.30 11.64
C PHE A 129 -10.70 -16.31 11.47
N VAL A 130 -10.40 -15.02 11.31
CA VAL A 130 -11.40 -13.98 11.02
C VAL A 130 -12.01 -14.18 9.62
N TYR A 131 -11.19 -14.53 8.63
CA TYR A 131 -11.66 -14.78 7.26
C TYR A 131 -12.63 -15.95 7.15
N PHE A 132 -12.48 -16.98 8.00
CA PHE A 132 -13.39 -18.13 8.08
C PHE A 132 -14.48 -17.97 9.14
N ASP A 133 -14.73 -16.74 9.63
CA ASP A 133 -15.75 -16.42 10.62
C ASP A 133 -15.63 -17.19 11.95
N PHE A 134 -14.43 -17.67 12.31
CA PHE A 134 -14.14 -18.21 13.64
C PHE A 134 -13.99 -17.11 14.70
N ILE A 135 -13.74 -15.88 14.27
CA ILE A 135 -13.66 -14.66 15.08
C ILE A 135 -14.57 -13.64 14.42
N ASP A 136 -15.44 -12.99 15.20
CA ASP A 136 -16.37 -11.99 14.69
C ASP A 136 -15.64 -10.87 13.95
N ASN A 137 -16.03 -10.65 12.69
CA ASN A 137 -15.54 -9.53 11.88
C ASN A 137 -16.59 -8.39 11.89
N PRO A 138 -16.24 -7.19 12.38
CA PRO A 138 -17.15 -6.05 12.34
C PRO A 138 -17.51 -5.59 10.91
N ASN A 139 -16.76 -6.00 9.89
CA ASN A 139 -17.03 -5.70 8.49
C ASN A 139 -16.65 -6.86 7.53
N PRO A 140 -17.54 -7.86 7.35
CA PRO A 140 -17.24 -9.07 6.57
C PRO A 140 -16.99 -8.80 5.08
N TYR A 141 -17.43 -7.65 4.56
CA TYR A 141 -17.30 -7.31 3.14
C TYR A 141 -15.92 -6.74 2.77
N ASN A 142 -15.11 -6.33 3.75
CA ASN A 142 -13.80 -5.74 3.53
C ASN A 142 -12.67 -6.68 3.97
N LEU A 143 -12.05 -7.37 3.02
CA LEU A 143 -10.93 -8.29 3.25
C LEU A 143 -9.70 -7.64 3.90
N ARG A 144 -9.63 -6.30 3.92
CA ARG A 144 -8.55 -5.57 4.59
C ARG A 144 -8.71 -5.56 6.11
N ASP A 145 -9.94 -5.73 6.60
CA ASP A 145 -10.27 -5.69 8.04
C ASP A 145 -9.98 -7.04 8.72
N VAL A 146 -9.59 -8.05 7.93
CA VAL A 146 -9.01 -9.32 8.40
C VAL A 146 -7.71 -9.11 9.19
N SER A 147 -7.03 -7.99 8.99
CA SER A 147 -5.85 -7.59 9.78
C SER A 147 -6.29 -6.95 11.10
N ILE A 148 -6.54 -7.77 12.12
CA ILE A 148 -7.18 -7.33 13.39
C ILE A 148 -6.29 -6.55 14.36
N PHE A 149 -4.97 -6.74 14.31
CA PHE A 149 -4.07 -6.17 15.32
C PHE A 149 -3.49 -4.81 14.94
N ILE A 150 -3.15 -4.67 13.66
CA ILE A 150 -2.55 -3.47 13.07
C ILE A 150 -3.12 -3.29 11.67
N SER A 151 -2.97 -2.10 11.08
CA SER A 151 -3.44 -1.86 9.71
C SER A 151 -2.84 -2.86 8.70
N HIS A 152 -3.67 -3.31 7.76
CA HIS A 152 -3.26 -4.21 6.68
C HIS A 152 -2.07 -3.69 5.87
N ILE A 153 -1.91 -2.36 5.73
CA ILE A 153 -0.76 -1.74 5.06
C ILE A 153 0.53 -2.04 5.83
N ARG A 154 0.56 -1.81 7.14
CA ARG A 154 1.74 -2.05 7.98
C ARG A 154 2.05 -3.54 8.10
N LEU A 155 1.04 -4.38 8.27
CA LEU A 155 1.21 -5.84 8.25
C LEU A 155 1.79 -6.32 6.91
N SER A 156 1.31 -5.77 5.79
CA SER A 156 1.82 -6.13 4.45
C SER A 156 3.32 -5.88 4.29
N LEU A 157 3.84 -4.78 4.85
CA LEU A 157 5.28 -4.47 4.85
C LEU A 157 6.07 -5.47 5.70
N MET A 158 5.54 -5.84 6.86
CA MET A 158 6.17 -6.81 7.76
C MET A 158 6.18 -8.22 7.16
N VAL A 159 5.10 -8.61 6.47
CA VAL A 159 5.04 -9.88 5.72
C VAL A 159 6.04 -9.87 4.56
N CYS A 160 6.15 -8.76 3.81
CA CYS A 160 7.15 -8.61 2.75
C CYS A 160 8.58 -8.77 3.30
N LEU A 161 8.91 -8.09 4.40
CA LEU A 161 10.21 -8.22 5.06
C LEU A 161 10.46 -9.66 5.52
N SER A 162 9.43 -10.31 6.08
CA SER A 162 9.50 -11.71 6.55
C SER A 162 9.82 -12.68 5.42
N VAL A 163 9.15 -12.56 4.26
CA VAL A 163 9.41 -13.39 3.08
C VAL A 163 10.86 -13.26 2.62
N LEU A 164 11.37 -12.04 2.49
CA LEU A 164 12.74 -11.79 2.02
C LEU A 164 13.81 -12.26 3.03
N ILE A 165 13.53 -12.14 4.33
CA ILE A 165 14.38 -12.70 5.39
C ILE A 165 14.42 -14.24 5.31
N ILE A 166 13.28 -14.91 5.11
CA ILE A 166 13.24 -16.37 4.97
C ILE A 166 14.04 -16.81 3.74
N PHE A 167 13.89 -16.12 2.60
CA PHE A 167 14.70 -16.37 1.41
C PHE A 167 16.21 -16.24 1.68
N TYR A 168 16.61 -15.23 2.44
CA TYR A 168 18.01 -15.06 2.84
C TYR A 168 18.52 -16.19 3.71
N PHE A 169 17.76 -16.60 4.74
CA PHE A 169 18.16 -17.75 5.57
C PHE A 169 18.30 -19.02 4.73
N MET A 170 17.40 -19.25 3.77
CA MET A 170 17.48 -20.41 2.86
C MET A 170 18.74 -20.37 1.99
N HIS A 171 19.06 -19.21 1.43
CA HIS A 171 20.23 -19.02 0.58
C HIS A 171 21.54 -19.27 1.35
N GLU A 172 21.69 -18.66 2.53
CA GLU A 172 22.90 -18.79 3.35
C GLU A 172 23.02 -20.17 4.03
N ARG A 173 22.07 -21.08 3.79
CA ARG A 173 21.94 -22.38 4.47
C ARG A 173 21.96 -22.24 6.00
N LEU A 174 21.57 -21.08 6.50
CA LEU A 174 21.46 -20.82 7.94
C LEU A 174 20.28 -21.65 8.44
N PHE A 175 20.55 -22.61 9.32
CA PHE A 175 19.57 -23.46 9.99
C PHE A 175 18.90 -24.56 9.14
N PHE A 176 19.04 -24.62 7.82
CA PHE A 176 18.23 -25.52 6.97
C PHE A 176 18.81 -26.93 6.76
N THR A 177 18.18 -27.93 7.41
CA THR A 177 18.16 -29.35 7.04
C THR A 177 16.84 -29.66 6.32
N GLY A 178 16.75 -30.77 5.55
CA GLY A 178 15.65 -31.05 4.61
C GLY A 178 14.24 -30.59 5.04
N TYR A 179 13.76 -31.01 6.22
CA TYR A 179 12.42 -30.66 6.72
C TYR A 179 12.23 -29.15 6.99
N LYS A 180 13.28 -28.45 7.41
CA LYS A 180 13.21 -27.00 7.66
C LYS A 180 13.05 -26.25 6.34
N THR A 181 13.70 -26.72 5.27
CA THR A 181 13.57 -26.09 3.96
C THR A 181 12.13 -26.19 3.47
N ALA A 182 11.49 -27.35 3.67
CA ALA A 182 10.08 -27.52 3.39
C ALA A 182 9.21 -26.55 4.22
N LEU A 183 9.47 -26.42 5.54
CA LEU A 183 8.76 -25.48 6.40
C LEU A 183 8.89 -24.02 5.93
N ALA A 184 10.09 -23.60 5.53
CA ALA A 184 10.30 -22.24 5.00
C ALA A 184 9.55 -21.98 3.69
N ILE A 185 9.51 -22.98 2.79
CA ILE A 185 8.72 -22.88 1.55
C ILE A 185 7.23 -22.75 1.88
N VAL A 186 6.73 -23.56 2.81
CA VAL A 186 5.32 -23.46 3.27
C VAL A 186 5.04 -22.07 3.85
N LEU A 187 5.94 -21.52 4.67
CA LEU A 187 5.79 -20.17 5.23
C LEU A 187 5.81 -19.07 4.16
N ILE A 188 6.67 -19.18 3.15
CA ILE A 188 6.68 -18.23 2.03
C ILE A 188 5.37 -18.29 1.25
N ILE A 189 4.89 -19.49 0.91
CA ILE A 189 3.62 -19.69 0.21
C ILE A 189 2.47 -19.11 1.03
N TRP A 190 2.47 -19.39 2.34
CA TRP A 190 1.50 -18.85 3.29
C TRP A 190 1.50 -17.31 3.28
N PHE A 191 2.66 -16.68 3.48
CA PHE A 191 2.79 -15.22 3.54
C PHE A 191 2.42 -14.52 2.23
N VAL A 192 2.85 -15.08 1.08
CA VAL A 192 2.47 -14.53 -0.23
C VAL A 192 0.97 -14.71 -0.47
N GLY A 193 0.40 -15.89 -0.13
CA GLY A 193 -1.03 -16.14 -0.21
C GLY A 193 -1.84 -15.18 0.66
N PHE A 194 -1.40 -14.94 1.89
CA PHE A 194 -2.02 -13.98 2.80
C PHE A 194 -1.99 -12.56 2.22
N LEU A 195 -0.85 -12.09 1.67
CA LEU A 195 -0.75 -10.78 1.02
C LEU A 195 -1.75 -10.60 -0.13
N VAL A 196 -1.95 -11.65 -0.93
CA VAL A 196 -2.94 -11.66 -2.02
C VAL A 196 -4.36 -11.60 -1.45
N MET A 197 -4.65 -12.39 -0.40
CA MET A 197 -5.94 -12.44 0.28
C MET A 197 -6.37 -11.07 0.83
N ILE A 198 -5.49 -10.39 1.59
CA ILE A 198 -5.79 -9.05 2.14
C ILE A 198 -5.68 -7.91 1.11
N GLN A 199 -5.45 -8.26 -0.17
CA GLN A 199 -5.28 -7.30 -1.25
C GLN A 199 -4.20 -6.24 -1.00
N GLY A 200 -3.11 -6.63 -0.32
CA GLY A 200 -2.04 -5.75 0.16
C GLY A 200 -1.13 -5.24 -0.97
N PHE A 201 -1.65 -4.34 -1.82
CA PHE A 201 -0.98 -3.86 -3.04
C PHE A 201 0.43 -3.32 -2.76
N THR A 202 0.59 -2.44 -1.76
CA THR A 202 1.91 -1.90 -1.38
C THR A 202 2.90 -3.00 -0.99
N GLY A 203 2.46 -4.03 -0.26
CA GLY A 203 3.31 -5.16 0.11
C GLY A 203 3.70 -6.04 -1.07
N LEU A 204 2.75 -6.37 -1.95
CA LEU A 204 3.01 -7.16 -3.16
C LEU A 204 3.96 -6.43 -4.12
N THR A 205 3.71 -5.14 -4.39
CA THR A 205 4.58 -4.32 -5.22
C THR A 205 5.98 -4.21 -4.62
N SER A 206 6.09 -4.00 -3.31
CA SER A 206 7.39 -3.97 -2.62
C SER A 206 8.12 -5.31 -2.71
N LEU A 207 7.42 -6.43 -2.54
CA LEU A 207 8.02 -7.75 -2.65
C LEU A 207 8.57 -8.02 -4.05
N VAL A 208 7.83 -7.66 -5.09
CA VAL A 208 8.27 -7.81 -6.48
C VAL A 208 9.49 -6.91 -6.75
N ILE A 209 9.42 -5.62 -6.44
CA ILE A 209 10.52 -4.68 -6.73
C ILE A 209 11.79 -5.07 -5.95
N VAL A 210 11.69 -5.27 -4.63
CA VAL A 210 12.86 -5.60 -3.79
C VAL A 210 13.39 -7.00 -4.11
N GLY A 211 12.51 -7.94 -4.44
CA GLY A 211 12.88 -9.26 -4.94
C GLY A 211 13.69 -9.17 -6.25
N LEU A 212 13.23 -8.38 -7.22
CA LEU A 212 13.94 -8.15 -8.49
C LEU A 212 15.29 -7.46 -8.28
N VAL A 213 15.37 -6.46 -7.41
CA VAL A 213 16.64 -5.80 -7.05
C VAL A 213 17.60 -6.80 -6.39
N SER A 214 17.11 -7.65 -5.48
CA SER A 214 17.91 -8.69 -4.84
C SER A 214 18.42 -9.72 -5.85
N LEU A 215 17.57 -10.14 -6.79
CA LEU A 215 17.94 -11.06 -7.88
C LEU A 215 18.94 -10.41 -8.84
N ALA A 216 18.78 -9.13 -9.19
CA ALA A 216 19.71 -8.40 -10.05
C ALA A 216 21.08 -8.27 -9.38
N TYR A 217 21.13 -7.92 -8.09
CA TYR A 217 22.37 -7.90 -7.32
C TYR A 217 23.07 -9.27 -7.33
N LYS A 218 22.31 -10.37 -7.17
CA LYS A 218 22.83 -11.73 -7.27
C LYS A 218 23.29 -12.08 -8.68
N ALA A 219 22.57 -11.67 -9.72
CA ALA A 219 22.96 -11.89 -11.11
C ALA A 219 24.31 -11.24 -11.44
N ILE A 220 24.55 -10.04 -10.92
CA ILE A 220 25.80 -9.29 -11.15
C ILE A 220 26.96 -9.91 -10.35
N SER A 221 26.71 -10.34 -9.10
CA SER A 221 27.76 -10.85 -8.19
C SER A 221 28.07 -12.35 -8.32
N GLU A 222 27.21 -13.13 -8.98
CA GLU A 222 27.38 -14.58 -9.15
C GLU A 222 28.46 -14.91 -10.18
N GLN A 223 29.31 -15.88 -9.83
CA GLN A 223 30.45 -16.32 -10.65
C GLN A 223 30.06 -17.48 -11.58
N LYS A 224 29.08 -18.30 -11.18
CA LYS A 224 28.64 -19.45 -11.99
C LYS A 224 27.68 -19.03 -13.09
N LEU A 225 28.08 -19.19 -14.35
CA LEU A 225 27.31 -18.76 -15.54
C LEU A 225 25.86 -19.24 -15.53
N ILE A 226 25.59 -20.51 -15.24
CA ILE A 226 24.23 -21.07 -15.25
C ILE A 226 23.32 -20.33 -14.25
N ARG A 227 23.78 -20.12 -13.00
CA ARG A 227 22.99 -19.41 -11.98
C ARG A 227 22.79 -17.95 -12.33
N LYS A 228 23.84 -17.31 -12.85
CA LYS A 228 23.81 -15.94 -13.34
C LYS A 228 22.75 -15.76 -14.43
N VAL A 229 22.72 -16.64 -15.43
CA VAL A 229 21.71 -16.64 -16.49
C VAL A 229 20.31 -16.84 -15.90
N ILE A 230 20.13 -17.79 -14.98
CA ILE A 230 18.83 -18.01 -14.31
C ILE A 230 18.34 -16.72 -13.62
N TYR A 231 19.20 -16.04 -12.86
CA TYR A 231 18.83 -14.78 -12.21
C TYR A 231 18.46 -13.68 -13.22
N PHE A 232 19.22 -13.51 -14.30
CA PHE A 232 18.89 -12.55 -15.36
C PHE A 232 17.56 -12.87 -16.06
N VAL A 233 17.27 -14.16 -16.31
CA VAL A 233 16.00 -14.60 -16.88
C VAL A 233 14.83 -14.19 -15.98
N PHE A 234 14.93 -14.33 -14.66
CA PHE A 234 13.87 -13.87 -13.75
C PHE A 234 13.76 -12.34 -13.70
N VAL A 235 14.89 -11.63 -13.66
CA VAL A 235 14.93 -10.16 -13.60
C VAL A 235 14.27 -9.51 -14.82
N ILE A 236 14.47 -10.08 -16.01
CA ILE A 236 13.89 -9.56 -17.26
C ILE A 236 12.51 -10.18 -17.53
N GLY A 237 12.36 -11.49 -17.29
CA GLY A 237 11.16 -12.24 -17.61
C GLY A 237 9.94 -11.81 -16.81
N ILE A 238 10.08 -11.54 -15.50
CA ILE A 238 8.95 -11.13 -14.66
C ILE A 238 8.35 -9.78 -15.12
N PRO A 239 9.14 -8.69 -15.29
CA PRO A 239 8.61 -7.44 -15.83
C PRO A 239 8.05 -7.58 -17.24
N LEU A 240 8.72 -8.33 -18.12
CA LEU A 240 8.27 -8.53 -19.50
C LEU A 240 6.90 -9.23 -19.55
N LEU A 241 6.71 -10.30 -18.77
CA LEU A 241 5.42 -10.99 -18.65
C LEU A 241 4.33 -10.06 -18.13
N LEU A 242 4.64 -9.22 -17.14
CA LEU A 242 3.70 -8.24 -16.60
C LEU A 242 3.31 -7.19 -17.66
N ILE A 243 4.28 -6.67 -18.41
CA ILE A 243 4.06 -5.70 -19.49
C ILE A 243 3.19 -6.31 -20.60
N ILE A 244 3.51 -7.53 -21.04
CA ILE A 244 2.73 -8.24 -22.06
C ILE A 244 1.30 -8.45 -21.57
N TYR A 245 1.13 -8.94 -20.33
CA TYR A 245 -0.18 -9.16 -19.74
C TYR A 245 -1.00 -7.87 -19.67
N LEU A 246 -0.42 -6.77 -19.16
CA LEU A 246 -1.09 -5.47 -19.09
C LEU A 246 -1.41 -4.93 -20.50
N GLY A 247 -0.50 -5.09 -21.46
CA GLY A 247 -0.74 -4.69 -22.86
C GLY A 247 -1.93 -5.42 -23.49
N VAL A 248 -2.06 -6.73 -23.22
CA VAL A 248 -3.23 -7.52 -23.65
C VAL A 248 -4.51 -7.01 -22.97
N GLN A 249 -4.48 -6.72 -21.66
CA GLN A 249 -5.67 -6.20 -20.95
C GLN A 249 -6.08 -4.81 -21.46
N ILE A 250 -5.12 -3.90 -21.67
CA ILE A 250 -5.37 -2.57 -22.23
C ILE A 250 -5.93 -2.68 -23.65
N LYS A 251 -5.33 -3.49 -24.52
CA LYS A 251 -5.86 -3.71 -25.87
C LYS A 251 -7.29 -4.24 -25.81
N THR A 252 -7.55 -5.24 -24.97
CA THR A 252 -8.89 -5.83 -24.79
C THR A 252 -9.92 -4.86 -24.22
N PHE A 253 -9.48 -3.84 -23.48
CA PHE A 253 -10.35 -2.77 -22.96
C PHE A 253 -10.77 -1.78 -24.05
N TYR A 254 -9.87 -1.44 -24.98
CA TYR A 254 -10.14 -0.45 -26.03
C TYR A 254 -10.62 -1.07 -27.36
N THR A 255 -10.45 -2.38 -27.57
CA THR A 255 -10.97 -3.07 -28.76
C THR A 255 -12.45 -3.40 -28.57
N PRO A 256 -13.36 -2.88 -29.42
CA PRO A 256 -14.79 -3.13 -29.31
C PRO A 256 -15.14 -4.60 -29.50
N THR A 257 -16.15 -5.09 -28.78
CA THR A 257 -16.68 -6.45 -28.97
C THR A 257 -17.30 -6.61 -30.36
N ILE A 258 -17.92 -5.55 -30.89
CA ILE A 258 -18.55 -5.51 -32.22
C ILE A 258 -18.12 -4.20 -32.89
N GLU A 259 -17.47 -4.28 -34.05
CA GLU A 259 -17.12 -3.09 -34.82
C GLU A 259 -18.38 -2.44 -35.40
N GLN A 260 -18.65 -1.21 -34.98
CA GLN A 260 -19.77 -0.42 -35.50
C GLN A 260 -19.26 0.51 -36.60
N SER A 261 -19.70 0.27 -37.83
CA SER A 261 -19.31 1.09 -38.99
C SER A 261 -20.08 2.42 -39.05
N GLU A 262 -21.35 2.44 -38.63
CA GLU A 262 -22.21 3.63 -38.65
C GLU A 262 -23.19 3.66 -37.46
N TYR A 263 -23.47 4.87 -36.95
CA TYR A 263 -24.48 5.12 -35.92
C TYR A 263 -25.81 5.49 -36.57
N LYS A 264 -26.80 4.59 -36.50
CA LYS A 264 -28.13 4.84 -37.05
C LYS A 264 -28.86 5.95 -36.29
N THR A 265 -29.74 6.69 -36.97
CA THR A 265 -30.56 7.75 -36.34
C THR A 265 -31.85 7.23 -35.73
N HIS A 266 -32.37 6.10 -36.22
CA HIS A 266 -33.63 5.49 -35.76
C HIS A 266 -33.50 3.98 -35.57
N THR A 267 -34.29 3.45 -34.64
CA THR A 267 -34.48 2.02 -34.39
C THR A 267 -35.24 1.36 -35.56
N GLU A 268 -35.26 0.03 -35.59
CA GLU A 268 -36.09 -0.71 -36.57
C GLU A 268 -37.59 -0.45 -36.41
N SER A 269 -38.02 -0.09 -35.20
CA SER A 269 -39.40 0.33 -34.91
C SER A 269 -39.67 1.81 -35.22
N GLY A 270 -38.69 2.54 -35.76
CA GLY A 270 -38.83 3.93 -36.18
C GLY A 270 -38.74 4.98 -35.07
N ASN A 271 -38.36 4.61 -33.83
CA ASN A 271 -38.10 5.57 -32.77
C ASN A 271 -36.69 6.18 -32.95
N ALA A 272 -36.50 7.44 -32.57
CA ALA A 272 -35.19 8.08 -32.65
C ALA A 272 -34.20 7.51 -31.62
N TYR A 273 -32.94 7.34 -32.01
CA TYR A 273 -31.85 7.05 -31.08
C TYR A 273 -31.30 8.33 -30.45
N TYR A 274 -30.97 8.23 -29.18
CA TYR A 274 -30.08 9.15 -28.48
C TYR A 274 -28.63 8.71 -28.62
N HIS A 275 -27.76 9.69 -28.89
CA HIS A 275 -26.30 9.53 -28.96
C HIS A 275 -25.60 10.70 -28.27
N ASP A 276 -24.73 10.39 -27.32
CA ASP A 276 -23.79 11.32 -26.69
C ASP A 276 -22.36 10.95 -27.11
N PHE A 277 -21.90 11.63 -28.16
CA PHE A 277 -20.55 11.46 -28.70
C PHE A 277 -19.47 12.17 -27.87
N GLU A 278 -19.86 13.02 -26.91
CA GLU A 278 -18.93 13.78 -26.06
C GLU A 278 -18.44 12.94 -24.87
N SER A 279 -19.33 12.15 -24.25
CA SER A 279 -19.00 11.32 -23.08
C SER A 279 -17.81 10.39 -23.30
N LYS A 280 -17.70 9.77 -24.48
CA LYS A 280 -16.62 8.84 -24.86
C LYS A 280 -16.37 7.69 -23.89
N LEU A 281 -17.27 7.45 -22.92
CA LEU A 281 -17.13 6.38 -21.93
C LEU A 281 -17.31 5.01 -22.60
N LEU A 282 -16.46 4.06 -22.19
CA LEU A 282 -16.33 2.75 -22.83
C LEU A 282 -16.70 1.61 -21.88
N GLU A 283 -17.22 0.54 -22.46
CA GLU A 283 -17.34 -0.77 -21.84
C GLU A 283 -16.95 -1.83 -22.88
N ASN A 284 -15.89 -2.61 -22.61
CA ASN A 284 -15.30 -3.57 -23.57
C ASN A 284 -15.05 -2.96 -24.96
N GLY A 285 -14.55 -1.72 -25.02
CA GLY A 285 -14.25 -0.98 -26.24
C GLY A 285 -15.44 -0.38 -26.96
N ASN A 286 -16.68 -0.64 -26.53
CA ASN A 286 -17.89 -0.06 -27.11
C ASN A 286 -18.30 1.20 -26.34
N TYR A 287 -18.82 2.22 -27.04
CA TYR A 287 -19.33 3.43 -26.40
C TYR A 287 -20.64 3.15 -25.63
N ILE A 288 -20.70 3.67 -24.41
CA ILE A 288 -21.85 3.45 -23.51
C ILE A 288 -23.07 4.23 -24.01
N TYR A 289 -22.91 5.53 -24.28
CA TYR A 289 -24.03 6.44 -24.53
C TYR A 289 -24.38 6.63 -26.01
N VAL A 290 -24.42 5.55 -26.78
CA VAL A 290 -24.81 5.56 -28.20
C VAL A 290 -25.80 4.45 -28.49
N ASN A 291 -26.65 4.67 -29.49
CA ASN A 291 -27.77 3.80 -29.89
C ASN A 291 -28.74 3.52 -28.73
N ILE A 292 -29.16 4.56 -28.01
CA ILE A 292 -30.09 4.43 -26.87
C ILE A 292 -31.50 4.84 -27.30
N CYS A 293 -32.47 3.96 -27.09
CA CYS A 293 -33.89 4.26 -27.20
C CYS A 293 -34.61 3.83 -25.92
N GLU A 294 -34.65 4.73 -24.93
CA GLU A 294 -35.22 4.40 -23.61
C GLU A 294 -36.67 3.93 -23.71
N LYS A 295 -37.50 4.56 -24.54
CA LYS A 295 -38.90 4.15 -24.74
C LYS A 295 -39.03 2.65 -25.05
N GLU A 296 -38.14 2.13 -25.90
CA GLU A 296 -38.12 0.70 -26.25
C GLU A 296 -37.52 -0.14 -25.13
N LEU A 297 -36.48 0.36 -24.45
CA LEU A 297 -35.91 -0.32 -23.28
C LEU A 297 -36.97 -0.54 -22.20
N TYR A 298 -37.73 0.49 -21.82
CA TYR A 298 -38.80 0.38 -20.83
C TYR A 298 -39.87 -0.64 -21.27
N SER A 299 -40.33 -0.56 -22.52
CA SER A 299 -41.35 -1.46 -23.08
C SER A 299 -40.94 -2.93 -23.06
N GLU A 300 -39.72 -3.24 -23.51
CA GLU A 300 -39.28 -4.64 -23.57
C GLU A 300 -38.76 -5.16 -22.23
N TRP A 301 -38.13 -4.31 -21.41
CA TRP A 301 -37.65 -4.71 -20.09
C TRP A 301 -38.79 -5.14 -19.17
N SER A 302 -39.91 -4.41 -19.16
CA SER A 302 -41.08 -4.74 -18.32
C SER A 302 -41.74 -6.08 -18.69
N LYS A 303 -41.43 -6.64 -19.86
CA LYS A 303 -41.90 -7.98 -20.27
C LYS A 303 -40.99 -9.10 -19.76
N ARG A 304 -39.74 -8.79 -19.41
CA ARG A 304 -38.68 -9.75 -19.09
C ARG A 304 -38.25 -9.72 -17.62
N SER A 305 -38.46 -8.61 -16.92
CA SER A 305 -38.04 -8.41 -15.53
C SER A 305 -39.15 -7.75 -14.70
N GLU A 306 -39.23 -8.13 -13.42
CA GLU A 306 -40.11 -7.51 -12.43
C GLU A 306 -39.50 -6.24 -11.81
N ILE A 307 -38.19 -6.03 -11.96
CA ILE A 307 -37.49 -4.85 -11.44
C ILE A 307 -37.65 -3.69 -12.42
N SER A 308 -38.20 -2.56 -11.96
CA SER A 308 -38.35 -1.35 -12.78
C SER A 308 -36.99 -0.75 -13.14
N LEU A 309 -36.86 -0.20 -14.36
CA LEU A 309 -35.67 0.55 -14.79
C LEU A 309 -35.47 1.85 -13.98
N ASP A 310 -36.54 2.41 -13.41
CA ASP A 310 -36.48 3.56 -12.50
C ASP A 310 -36.01 3.18 -11.08
N GLY A 311 -35.91 1.88 -10.80
CA GLY A 311 -35.51 1.35 -9.51
C GLY A 311 -34.01 1.13 -9.38
N GLU A 312 -33.66 0.39 -8.33
CA GLU A 312 -32.30 -0.05 -8.05
C GLU A 312 -32.13 -1.53 -8.37
N ASP A 313 -30.93 -1.89 -8.82
CA ASP A 313 -30.52 -3.28 -8.95
C ASP A 313 -30.17 -3.91 -7.58
N GLY A 314 -29.84 -5.20 -7.56
CA GLY A 314 -29.48 -5.94 -6.36
C GLY A 314 -28.21 -5.45 -5.63
N LYS A 315 -27.51 -4.44 -6.15
CA LYS A 315 -26.39 -3.75 -5.49
C LYS A 315 -26.71 -2.31 -5.09
N GLY A 316 -27.97 -1.86 -5.23
CA GLY A 316 -28.38 -0.49 -4.93
C GLY A 316 -27.94 0.53 -5.97
N GLN A 317 -27.62 0.10 -7.20
CA GLN A 317 -27.23 1.00 -8.30
C GLN A 317 -28.44 1.23 -9.22
N SER A 318 -28.44 2.29 -10.02
CA SER A 318 -29.54 2.52 -10.97
C SER A 318 -29.66 1.38 -11.98
N GLN A 319 -30.85 0.76 -12.02
CA GLN A 319 -31.15 -0.39 -12.88
C GLN A 319 -30.98 -0.04 -14.37
N LEU A 320 -31.46 1.13 -14.80
CA LEU A 320 -31.28 1.62 -16.18
C LEU A 320 -29.81 1.73 -16.56
N HIS A 321 -28.97 2.33 -15.72
CA HIS A 321 -27.54 2.46 -15.98
C HIS A 321 -26.85 1.09 -16.05
N THR A 322 -27.23 0.14 -15.19
CA THR A 322 -26.72 -1.23 -15.22
C THR A 322 -27.08 -1.93 -16.53
N LEU A 323 -28.33 -1.84 -16.97
CA LEU A 323 -28.80 -2.40 -18.25
C LEU A 323 -28.03 -1.81 -19.44
N ILE A 324 -27.94 -0.48 -19.53
CA ILE A 324 -27.25 0.21 -20.63
C ILE A 324 -25.79 -0.24 -20.72
N ARG A 325 -25.08 -0.31 -19.58
CA ARG A 325 -23.69 -0.78 -19.54
C ARG A 325 -23.57 -2.25 -19.90
N TYR A 326 -24.49 -3.11 -19.45
CA TYR A 326 -24.46 -4.54 -19.77
C TYR A 326 -24.64 -4.79 -21.26
N LEU A 327 -25.64 -4.15 -21.89
CA LEU A 327 -25.86 -4.21 -23.33
C LEU A 327 -24.62 -3.69 -24.09
N THR A 328 -24.03 -2.58 -23.62
CA THR A 328 -22.76 -2.06 -24.17
C THR A 328 -21.64 -3.09 -24.08
N SER A 329 -21.50 -3.78 -22.94
CA SER A 329 -20.44 -4.76 -22.71
C SER A 329 -20.51 -5.91 -23.72
N ARG A 330 -21.73 -6.27 -24.15
CA ARG A 330 -22.03 -7.29 -25.17
C ARG A 330 -21.92 -6.77 -26.61
N GLY A 331 -21.81 -5.47 -26.81
CA GLY A 331 -21.82 -4.82 -28.13
C GLY A 331 -23.22 -4.59 -28.72
N LEU A 332 -24.28 -4.73 -27.91
CA LEU A 332 -25.66 -4.62 -28.37
C LEU A 332 -26.14 -3.17 -28.43
N THR A 333 -27.14 -2.92 -29.28
CA THR A 333 -27.93 -1.68 -29.27
C THR A 333 -28.75 -1.59 -27.99
N LYS A 334 -29.08 -0.37 -27.53
CA LYS A 334 -29.84 -0.15 -26.29
C LYS A 334 -31.27 0.20 -26.64
N ASP A 335 -31.95 -0.77 -27.23
CA ASP A 335 -33.31 -0.72 -27.75
C ASP A 335 -34.02 -2.06 -27.55
N ALA A 336 -35.19 -2.24 -28.19
CA ALA A 336 -35.97 -3.48 -28.08
C ALA A 336 -35.16 -4.72 -28.51
N ASN A 337 -34.46 -4.64 -29.65
CA ASN A 337 -33.68 -5.75 -30.19
C ASN A 337 -32.55 -6.16 -29.25
N GLY A 338 -31.87 -5.19 -28.64
CA GLY A 338 -30.84 -5.45 -27.63
C GLY A 338 -31.37 -6.26 -26.45
N ILE A 339 -32.57 -5.95 -25.96
CA ILE A 339 -33.21 -6.70 -24.86
C ILE A 339 -33.66 -8.09 -25.32
N ILE A 340 -34.20 -8.20 -26.54
CA ILE A 340 -34.66 -9.49 -27.09
C ILE A 340 -33.50 -10.49 -27.20
N GLU A 341 -32.28 -10.03 -27.51
CA GLU A 341 -31.08 -10.89 -27.58
C GLU A 341 -30.58 -11.37 -26.20
N LEU A 342 -31.02 -10.74 -25.10
CA LEU A 342 -30.62 -11.14 -23.75
C LEU A 342 -31.22 -12.50 -23.37
N SER A 343 -30.36 -13.40 -22.90
CA SER A 343 -30.79 -14.64 -22.27
C SER A 343 -31.37 -14.38 -20.88
N ASP A 344 -32.15 -15.32 -20.34
CA ASP A 344 -32.69 -15.18 -18.99
C ASP A 344 -31.60 -15.10 -17.91
N GLN A 345 -30.41 -15.66 -18.19
CA GLN A 345 -29.26 -15.49 -17.31
C GLN A 345 -28.71 -14.06 -17.36
N ASP A 346 -28.70 -13.43 -18.53
CA ASP A 346 -28.27 -12.03 -18.66
C ASP A 346 -29.21 -11.09 -17.90
N ILE A 347 -30.53 -11.31 -17.99
CA ILE A 347 -31.53 -10.58 -17.20
C ILE A 347 -31.21 -10.69 -15.71
N ARG A 348 -31.03 -11.91 -15.19
CA ARG A 348 -30.63 -12.11 -13.78
C ARG A 348 -29.30 -11.45 -13.43
N ASN A 349 -28.33 -11.45 -14.33
CA ASN A 349 -27.04 -10.79 -14.08
C ASN A 349 -27.23 -9.27 -13.95
N ILE A 350 -28.04 -8.68 -14.81
CA ILE A 350 -28.35 -7.25 -14.79
C ILE A 350 -29.12 -6.90 -13.51
N GLU A 351 -30.14 -7.67 -13.14
CA GLU A 351 -30.89 -7.52 -11.88
C GLU A 351 -29.99 -7.64 -10.65
N ASN A 352 -28.93 -8.46 -10.70
CA ASN A 352 -27.94 -8.59 -9.63
C ASN A 352 -26.82 -7.51 -9.69
N GLY A 353 -26.98 -6.47 -10.51
CA GLY A 353 -26.06 -5.35 -10.60
C GLY A 353 -24.73 -5.66 -11.28
N PHE A 354 -24.70 -6.60 -12.22
CA PHE A 354 -23.53 -6.77 -13.09
C PHE A 354 -23.66 -5.86 -14.31
N THR A 355 -22.64 -5.04 -14.55
CA THR A 355 -22.57 -4.11 -15.69
C THR A 355 -21.79 -4.67 -16.89
N ASN A 356 -21.12 -5.82 -16.72
CA ASN A 356 -20.28 -6.41 -17.75
C ASN A 356 -20.34 -7.93 -17.71
N TYR A 357 -20.72 -8.54 -18.85
CA TYR A 357 -20.90 -9.99 -18.97
C TYR A 357 -19.61 -10.80 -18.68
N ARG A 358 -18.42 -10.21 -18.89
CA ARG A 358 -17.12 -10.89 -18.69
C ARG A 358 -16.83 -11.23 -17.22
N PHE A 359 -17.47 -10.51 -16.29
CA PHE A 359 -17.12 -10.55 -14.85
C PHE A 359 -18.22 -11.10 -13.95
N VAL A 360 -19.24 -11.73 -14.53
CA VAL A 360 -20.28 -12.44 -13.79
C VAL A 360 -19.64 -13.59 -12.99
N ASN A 361 -19.83 -13.61 -11.68
CA ASN A 361 -19.36 -14.64 -10.74
C ASN A 361 -17.85 -14.94 -10.77
N LYS A 362 -17.01 -13.98 -11.19
CA LYS A 362 -15.56 -14.14 -11.31
C LYS A 362 -14.79 -13.04 -10.60
N ASN A 363 -14.49 -13.22 -9.31
CA ASN A 363 -13.60 -12.32 -8.59
C ASN A 363 -12.12 -12.67 -8.86
N ASN A 364 -11.67 -12.42 -10.09
CA ASN A 364 -10.32 -12.81 -10.55
C ASN A 364 -9.43 -11.60 -10.87
N LEU A 365 -8.13 -11.88 -11.08
CA LEU A 365 -7.14 -10.85 -11.39
C LEU A 365 -7.52 -9.98 -12.60
N ASN A 366 -8.14 -10.57 -13.62
CA ASN A 366 -8.54 -9.87 -14.84
C ASN A 366 -9.63 -8.82 -14.57
N GLN A 367 -10.64 -9.14 -13.76
CA GLN A 367 -11.66 -8.16 -13.36
C GLN A 367 -11.03 -6.98 -12.62
N ARG A 368 -10.11 -7.25 -11.70
CA ARG A 368 -9.42 -6.20 -10.95
C ARG A 368 -8.60 -5.29 -11.86
N VAL A 369 -7.87 -5.86 -12.81
CA VAL A 369 -7.09 -5.09 -13.78
C VAL A 369 -8.01 -4.28 -14.70
N TYR A 370 -9.10 -4.87 -15.19
CA TYR A 370 -10.11 -4.16 -15.97
C TYR A 370 -10.69 -2.96 -15.23
N ASN A 371 -11.10 -3.15 -13.97
CA ASN A 371 -11.64 -2.08 -13.14
C ASN A 371 -10.62 -0.95 -12.93
N ILE A 372 -9.33 -1.27 -12.77
CA ILE A 372 -8.26 -0.25 -12.66
C ILE A 372 -8.14 0.53 -13.97
N ILE A 373 -8.13 -0.14 -15.13
CA ILE A 373 -8.07 0.52 -16.44
C ILE A 373 -9.29 1.42 -16.63
N TRP A 374 -10.48 0.92 -16.32
CA TRP A 374 -11.74 1.66 -16.38
C TRP A 374 -11.72 2.91 -15.49
N GLN A 375 -11.27 2.79 -14.24
CA GLN A 375 -11.15 3.91 -13.31
C GLN A 375 -10.23 5.01 -13.85
N ILE A 376 -9.09 4.62 -14.44
CA ILE A 376 -8.13 5.56 -15.03
C ILE A 376 -8.73 6.23 -16.29
N ASP A 377 -9.40 5.47 -17.15
CA ASP A 377 -10.06 5.97 -18.36
C ASP A 377 -11.16 6.99 -18.02
N VAL A 378 -12.07 6.64 -17.11
CA VAL A 378 -13.14 7.53 -16.63
C VAL A 378 -12.58 8.82 -16.03
N TYR A 379 -11.56 8.70 -15.17
CA TYR A 379 -10.91 9.86 -14.57
C TYR A 379 -10.24 10.76 -15.61
N SER A 380 -9.58 10.19 -16.62
CA SER A 380 -8.96 10.96 -17.71
C SER A 380 -9.97 11.77 -18.53
N LYS A 381 -11.24 11.37 -18.51
CA LYS A 381 -12.38 12.02 -19.16
C LYS A 381 -13.16 12.96 -18.22
N GLY A 382 -12.65 13.22 -17.01
CA GLY A 382 -13.25 14.15 -16.05
C GLY A 382 -14.30 13.53 -15.12
N GLY A 383 -14.41 12.21 -15.07
CA GLY A 383 -15.30 11.51 -14.14
C GLY A 383 -14.85 11.63 -12.68
N ASN A 384 -15.81 11.45 -11.76
CA ASN A 384 -15.58 11.60 -10.32
C ASN A 384 -14.55 10.55 -9.81
N PRO A 385 -13.44 10.96 -9.18
CA PRO A 385 -12.41 10.05 -8.67
C PRO A 385 -12.78 9.34 -7.36
N SER A 386 -13.92 9.65 -6.74
CA SER A 386 -14.35 9.12 -5.43
C SER A 386 -14.58 7.60 -5.44
N GLY A 387 -14.34 6.96 -4.29
CA GLY A 387 -14.49 5.50 -4.13
C GLY A 387 -13.40 4.65 -4.82
N HIS A 388 -12.39 5.27 -5.43
CA HIS A 388 -11.39 4.57 -6.24
C HIS A 388 -9.96 4.90 -5.80
N SER A 389 -9.26 3.90 -5.25
CA SER A 389 -8.00 4.09 -4.53
C SER A 389 -6.88 4.72 -5.37
N ILE A 390 -6.86 4.48 -6.69
CA ILE A 390 -5.79 4.96 -7.58
C ILE A 390 -6.04 6.42 -7.98
N THR A 391 -7.25 6.73 -8.45
CA THR A 391 -7.63 8.09 -8.88
C THR A 391 -7.65 9.06 -7.71
N GLN A 392 -8.09 8.60 -6.53
CA GLN A 392 -7.94 9.33 -5.27
C GLN A 392 -6.49 9.73 -5.00
N ARG A 393 -5.54 8.80 -5.13
CA ARG A 393 -4.10 9.09 -4.92
C ARG A 393 -3.57 10.14 -5.90
N PHE A 394 -4.06 10.19 -7.14
CA PHE A 394 -3.67 11.25 -8.07
C PHE A 394 -4.14 12.63 -7.59
N GLU A 395 -5.38 12.74 -7.12
CA GLU A 395 -5.90 14.00 -6.54
C GLU A 395 -5.16 14.37 -5.24
N TYR A 396 -4.78 13.40 -4.41
CA TYR A 396 -4.00 13.65 -3.19
C TYR A 396 -2.59 14.18 -3.49
N LEU A 397 -1.92 13.59 -4.49
CA LEU A 397 -0.60 14.04 -4.93
C LEU A 397 -0.68 15.43 -5.58
N LYS A 398 -1.74 15.71 -6.35
CA LYS A 398 -1.99 17.03 -6.94
C LYS A 398 -2.24 18.09 -5.87
N ALA A 399 -3.10 17.80 -4.90
CA ALA A 399 -3.35 18.70 -3.76
C ALA A 399 -2.08 18.96 -2.96
N GLY A 400 -1.32 17.91 -2.62
CA GLY A 400 -0.04 18.04 -1.92
C GLY A 400 0.99 18.85 -2.71
N SER A 401 1.07 18.63 -4.02
CA SER A 401 1.99 19.39 -4.89
C SER A 401 1.62 20.88 -4.93
N ILE A 402 0.32 21.22 -4.96
CA ILE A 402 -0.15 22.61 -4.87
C ILE A 402 0.25 23.24 -3.53
N LEU A 403 0.05 22.52 -2.41
CA LEU A 403 0.42 23.02 -1.08
C LEU A 403 1.94 23.22 -0.93
N ALA A 404 2.74 22.26 -1.41
CA ALA A 404 4.20 22.36 -1.42
C ALA A 404 4.67 23.56 -2.27
N TYR A 405 4.05 23.78 -3.43
CA TYR A 405 4.36 24.92 -4.29
C TYR A 405 3.93 26.28 -3.70
N ARG A 406 2.86 26.31 -2.91
CA ARG A 406 2.46 27.54 -2.19
C ARG A 406 3.37 27.87 -1.01
N ASN A 407 4.05 26.87 -0.45
CA ASN A 407 4.85 26.98 0.77
C ASN A 407 6.28 26.46 0.57
N ILE A 408 6.94 26.89 -0.52
CA ILE A 408 8.19 26.28 -1.04
C ILE A 408 9.32 26.27 -0.01
N ILE A 409 9.50 27.35 0.76
CA ILE A 409 10.72 27.52 1.57
C ILE A 409 10.56 26.85 2.95
N PHE A 410 9.54 27.26 3.70
CA PHE A 410 9.32 26.85 5.09
C PHE A 410 8.07 25.99 5.28
N GLY A 411 7.34 25.61 4.24
CA GLY A 411 6.16 24.76 4.41
C GLY A 411 5.10 25.38 5.32
N LEU A 412 4.21 24.53 5.80
CA LEU A 412 3.07 24.90 6.63
C LEU A 412 3.33 24.84 8.14
N GLY A 413 4.39 24.16 8.58
CA GLY A 413 4.59 23.82 10.00
C GLY A 413 4.06 22.43 10.36
N THR A 414 4.53 21.90 11.48
CA THR A 414 4.23 20.52 11.94
C THR A 414 2.74 20.31 12.23
N GLY A 415 2.01 21.36 12.61
CA GLY A 415 0.59 21.25 13.02
C GLY A 415 -0.45 21.36 11.91
N ASP A 416 -0.14 22.06 10.81
CA ASP A 416 -1.20 22.69 9.98
C ASP A 416 -1.53 21.94 8.69
N ILE A 417 -0.91 20.77 8.48
CA ILE A 417 -1.05 20.01 7.22
C ILE A 417 -2.51 19.65 6.95
N ASP A 418 -3.20 19.06 7.92
CA ASP A 418 -4.55 18.53 7.71
C ASP A 418 -5.57 19.64 7.41
N ASP A 419 -5.45 20.76 8.13
CA ASP A 419 -6.29 21.94 7.92
C ASP A 419 -6.06 22.57 6.55
N ALA A 420 -4.80 22.63 6.09
CA ALA A 420 -4.46 23.14 4.78
C ALA A 420 -5.00 22.27 3.63
N TYR A 421 -4.97 20.94 3.77
CA TYR A 421 -5.60 20.03 2.79
C TYR A 421 -7.11 20.23 2.73
N LYS A 422 -7.79 20.28 3.88
CA LYS A 422 -9.24 20.53 3.95
C LYS A 422 -9.60 21.86 3.30
N ALA A 423 -8.87 22.93 3.62
CA ALA A 423 -9.07 24.24 3.02
C ALA A 423 -8.85 24.23 1.49
N LEU A 424 -7.80 23.56 1.01
CA LEU A 424 -7.52 23.48 -0.42
C LEU A 424 -8.61 22.72 -1.19
N TYR A 425 -9.13 21.60 -0.65
CA TYR A 425 -10.20 20.87 -1.30
C TYR A 425 -11.50 21.69 -1.42
N LEU A 426 -11.78 22.54 -0.43
CA LEU A 426 -12.90 23.49 -0.49
C LEU A 426 -12.64 24.60 -1.52
N GLU A 427 -11.45 25.20 -1.52
CA GLU A 427 -11.06 26.24 -2.48
C GLU A 427 -11.18 25.74 -3.93
N LYS A 428 -10.68 24.53 -4.20
CA LYS A 428 -10.68 23.94 -5.55
C LYS A 428 -11.99 23.30 -5.96
N ARG A 429 -13.02 23.33 -5.10
CA ARG A 429 -14.30 22.64 -5.31
C ARG A 429 -14.08 21.19 -5.75
N SER A 430 -13.27 20.48 -4.97
CA SER A 430 -12.84 19.12 -5.28
C SER A 430 -14.03 18.21 -5.60
N GLN A 431 -13.91 17.43 -6.67
CA GLN A 431 -14.88 16.38 -7.02
C GLN A 431 -14.89 15.24 -6.00
N LEU A 432 -13.85 15.13 -5.16
CA LEU A 432 -13.81 14.15 -4.08
C LEU A 432 -14.91 14.42 -3.05
N ASP A 433 -15.67 13.37 -2.73
CA ASP A 433 -16.60 13.40 -1.60
C ASP A 433 -15.84 13.72 -0.31
N SER A 434 -16.51 14.36 0.64
CA SER A 434 -15.89 14.84 1.90
C SER A 434 -15.14 13.74 2.65
N GLN A 435 -15.69 12.53 2.68
CA GLN A 435 -15.09 11.36 3.34
C GLN A 435 -13.78 10.89 2.70
N TYR A 436 -13.53 11.22 1.43
CA TYR A 436 -12.34 10.82 0.67
C TYR A 436 -11.34 11.96 0.51
N ARG A 437 -11.42 13.03 1.30
CA ARG A 437 -10.48 14.14 1.25
C ARG A 437 -9.33 13.89 2.22
N HIS A 438 -8.30 13.19 1.75
CA HIS A 438 -7.13 12.81 2.56
C HIS A 438 -5.85 13.53 2.13
N ARG A 439 -4.77 13.31 2.89
CA ARG A 439 -3.41 13.82 2.62
C ARG A 439 -2.74 13.05 1.47
N ALA A 440 -1.53 13.45 1.09
CA ALA A 440 -0.79 12.93 -0.06
C ALA A 440 -0.64 11.40 -0.12
N HIS A 441 -0.62 10.69 1.01
CA HIS A 441 -0.16 9.30 1.08
C HIS A 441 1.22 9.15 0.43
N ASN A 442 2.14 10.08 0.75
CA ASN A 442 3.51 10.08 0.26
C ASN A 442 4.35 10.87 1.26
N GLN A 443 5.12 10.15 2.08
CA GLN A 443 5.88 10.74 3.18
C GLN A 443 6.85 11.82 2.72
N PHE A 444 7.44 11.68 1.52
CA PHE A 444 8.37 12.66 0.98
C PHE A 444 7.65 13.95 0.60
N LEU A 445 6.52 13.87 -0.11
CA LEU A 445 5.68 15.03 -0.41
C LEU A 445 5.15 15.67 0.88
N THR A 446 4.76 14.86 1.87
CA THR A 446 4.37 15.33 3.20
C THR A 446 5.50 16.14 3.84
N PHE A 447 6.77 15.73 3.75
CA PHE A 447 7.88 16.58 4.21
C PHE A 447 7.97 17.91 3.47
N PHE A 448 7.80 17.93 2.15
CA PHE A 448 7.81 19.20 1.38
C PHE A 448 6.64 20.12 1.75
N VAL A 449 5.45 19.56 1.98
CA VAL A 449 4.27 20.33 2.41
C VAL A 449 4.47 20.90 3.83
N THR A 450 4.99 20.07 4.74
CA THR A 450 5.13 20.43 6.16
C THR A 450 6.28 21.40 6.38
N PHE A 451 7.45 21.10 5.81
CA PHE A 451 8.70 21.78 6.16
C PHE A 451 9.27 22.65 5.03
N GLY A 452 8.62 22.67 3.88
CA GLY A 452 9.17 23.27 2.68
C GLY A 452 10.43 22.54 2.22
N SER A 453 11.10 23.11 1.23
CA SER A 453 12.28 22.53 0.61
C SER A 453 13.44 22.43 1.58
N ILE A 454 13.60 23.41 2.49
CA ILE A 454 14.71 23.41 3.46
C ILE A 454 14.57 22.24 4.42
N GLY A 455 13.46 22.16 5.15
CA GLY A 455 13.29 21.09 6.13
C GLY A 455 13.05 19.72 5.48
N ALA A 456 12.43 19.65 4.30
CA ALA A 456 12.31 18.40 3.56
C ALA A 456 13.68 17.86 3.13
N LEU A 457 14.58 18.71 2.61
CA LEU A 457 15.94 18.29 2.26
C LEU A 457 16.73 17.87 3.50
N LEU A 458 16.52 18.51 4.66
CA LEU A 458 17.11 18.05 5.92
C LEU A 458 16.59 16.66 6.31
N CYS A 459 15.28 16.41 6.24
CA CYS A 459 14.69 15.10 6.52
C CYS A 459 15.18 14.02 5.53
N LEU A 460 15.25 14.34 4.24
CA LEU A 460 15.76 13.44 3.19
C LEU A 460 17.24 13.14 3.42
N PHE A 461 18.06 14.15 3.66
CA PHE A 461 19.47 13.97 4.00
C PHE A 461 19.61 13.09 5.24
N ALA A 462 18.85 13.38 6.30
CA ALA A 462 18.88 12.64 7.54
C ALA A 462 18.45 11.17 7.39
N PHE A 463 17.52 10.88 6.47
CA PHE A 463 17.06 9.52 6.20
C PHE A 463 18.01 8.74 5.28
N PHE A 464 18.53 9.37 4.21
CA PHE A 464 19.35 8.67 3.21
C PHE A 464 20.85 8.67 3.52
N TYR A 465 21.39 9.72 4.15
CA TYR A 465 22.83 9.81 4.43
C TYR A 465 23.34 8.64 5.28
N PRO A 466 22.71 8.25 6.42
CA PRO A 466 23.16 7.11 7.22
C PRO A 466 23.18 5.81 6.42
N ALA A 467 22.19 5.60 5.56
CA ALA A 467 22.09 4.40 4.73
C ALA A 467 23.22 4.30 3.71
N ILE A 468 23.65 5.43 3.14
CA ILE A 468 24.71 5.50 2.14
C ILE A 468 26.11 5.49 2.78
N SER A 469 26.30 6.27 3.85
CA SER A 469 27.62 6.42 4.49
C SER A 469 28.10 5.14 5.17
N GLU A 470 27.17 4.36 5.71
CA GLU A 470 27.45 3.08 6.38
C GLU A 470 27.24 1.87 5.45
N PHE A 471 26.96 2.10 4.16
CA PHE A 471 26.60 1.05 3.20
C PHE A 471 27.72 0.01 3.00
N SER A 472 28.97 0.37 3.24
CA SER A 472 30.12 -0.55 3.15
C SER A 472 30.02 -1.75 4.10
N ASN A 473 29.18 -1.68 5.14
CA ASN A 473 28.97 -2.76 6.11
C ASN A 473 27.95 -3.84 5.67
N LYS A 474 27.45 -3.79 4.42
CA LYS A 474 26.78 -4.88 3.66
C LYS A 474 25.85 -5.83 4.45
N ASN A 475 25.01 -5.31 5.35
CA ASN A 475 23.99 -6.15 5.97
C ASN A 475 22.82 -6.33 5.00
N TYR A 476 22.62 -7.55 4.48
CA TYR A 476 21.48 -7.88 3.62
C TYR A 476 20.15 -7.47 4.27
N TYR A 477 20.02 -7.63 5.59
CA TYR A 477 18.82 -7.22 6.31
C TYR A 477 18.53 -5.73 6.17
N PHE A 478 19.54 -4.88 6.34
CA PHE A 478 19.38 -3.44 6.21
C PHE A 478 19.02 -3.06 4.77
N ALA A 479 19.70 -3.61 3.77
CA ALA A 479 19.43 -3.27 2.36
C ALA A 479 17.99 -3.60 1.96
N VAL A 480 17.50 -4.80 2.28
CA VAL A 480 16.13 -5.21 2.00
C VAL A 480 15.12 -4.34 2.76
N PHE A 481 15.33 -4.18 4.07
CA PHE A 481 14.46 -3.34 4.89
C PHE A 481 14.40 -1.90 4.39
N PHE A 482 15.55 -1.31 4.06
CA PHE A 482 15.64 0.07 3.61
C PHE A 482 14.91 0.29 2.28
N LEU A 483 15.02 -0.65 1.33
CA LEU A 483 14.25 -0.59 0.09
C LEU A 483 12.74 -0.69 0.34
N ILE A 484 12.30 -1.58 1.24
CA ILE A 484 10.88 -1.67 1.66
C ILE A 484 10.43 -0.35 2.31
N ALA A 485 11.25 0.24 3.18
CA ALA A 485 10.96 1.49 3.85
C ALA A 485 10.77 2.64 2.85
N VAL A 486 11.68 2.80 1.90
CA VAL A 486 11.60 3.81 0.83
C VAL A 486 10.35 3.61 -0.01
N LEU A 487 10.09 2.38 -0.49
CA LEU A 487 8.90 2.09 -1.29
C LEU A 487 7.61 2.35 -0.52
N SER A 488 7.57 2.01 0.77
CA SER A 488 6.44 2.33 1.64
C SER A 488 6.21 3.84 1.71
N MET A 489 7.27 4.62 1.94
CA MET A 489 7.21 6.09 2.06
C MET A 489 6.82 6.79 0.74
N ILE A 490 7.02 6.16 -0.42
CA ILE A 490 6.51 6.65 -1.71
C ILE A 490 4.99 6.50 -1.82
N THR A 491 4.44 5.43 -1.24
CA THR A 491 3.03 5.04 -1.42
C THR A 491 2.11 5.37 -0.25
N ASP A 492 2.69 5.77 0.88
CA ASP A 492 1.98 6.03 2.13
C ASP A 492 2.78 6.99 3.05
N ASP A 493 2.11 7.64 3.98
CA ASP A 493 2.72 8.48 5.01
C ASP A 493 3.16 7.62 6.21
N THR A 494 4.19 6.78 6.00
CA THR A 494 4.61 5.74 6.96
C THR A 494 4.96 6.26 8.35
N LEU A 495 5.49 7.48 8.46
CA LEU A 495 5.92 8.06 9.73
C LEU A 495 4.80 8.81 10.47
N GLU A 496 3.57 8.77 9.96
CA GLU A 496 2.42 9.41 10.58
C GLU A 496 1.61 8.44 11.47
N THR A 497 2.02 7.16 11.55
CA THR A 497 1.38 6.16 12.41
C THR A 497 2.37 5.53 13.38
N THR A 498 1.92 5.22 14.59
CA THR A 498 2.74 4.60 15.65
C THR A 498 3.43 3.33 15.17
N THR A 499 2.68 2.39 14.57
CA THR A 499 3.27 1.15 14.04
C THR A 499 4.34 1.42 12.99
N GLY A 500 4.09 2.38 12.09
CA GLY A 500 4.99 2.69 10.98
C GLY A 500 6.27 3.34 11.47
N VAL A 501 6.16 4.33 12.36
CA VAL A 501 7.31 4.96 13.01
C VAL A 501 8.15 3.94 13.78
N VAL A 502 7.55 3.07 14.58
CA VAL A 502 8.30 2.05 15.32
C VAL A 502 8.94 1.05 14.35
N PHE A 503 8.22 0.58 13.33
CA PHE A 503 8.79 -0.32 12.32
C PHE A 503 10.03 0.29 11.66
N ILE A 504 9.96 1.56 11.23
CA ILE A 504 11.08 2.25 10.60
C ILE A 504 12.23 2.43 11.60
N SER A 505 11.98 3.12 12.71
CA SER A 505 13.02 3.46 13.69
C SER A 505 13.68 2.22 14.31
N TYR A 506 12.92 1.17 14.61
CA TYR A 506 13.42 -0.07 15.19
C TYR A 506 14.35 -0.82 14.22
N PHE A 507 13.88 -1.18 13.03
CA PHE A 507 14.67 -1.99 12.10
C PHE A 507 15.80 -1.21 11.45
N TYR A 508 15.63 0.09 11.22
CA TYR A 508 16.71 0.97 10.76
C TYR A 508 17.86 0.95 11.77
N SER A 509 17.54 1.17 13.05
CA SER A 509 18.54 1.21 14.11
C SER A 509 19.17 -0.16 14.38
N LEU A 510 18.34 -1.21 14.43
CA LEU A 510 18.78 -2.57 14.71
C LEU A 510 19.74 -3.08 13.63
N PHE A 511 19.38 -2.93 12.35
CA PHE A 511 20.18 -3.49 11.26
C PHE A 511 21.39 -2.64 10.87
N LEU A 512 21.37 -1.32 11.14
CA LEU A 512 22.48 -0.42 10.81
C LEU A 512 23.47 -0.22 11.96
N TRP A 513 22.98 -0.04 13.19
CA TRP A 513 23.83 0.29 14.35
C TRP A 513 23.80 -0.74 15.47
N GLY A 514 22.85 -1.68 15.45
CA GLY A 514 22.65 -2.66 16.52
C GLY A 514 23.60 -3.86 16.45
N GLU A 515 24.04 -4.26 15.27
CA GLU A 515 24.90 -5.43 15.05
C GLU A 515 26.40 -5.05 14.99
N LYS A 516 27.29 -5.94 15.48
CA LYS A 516 28.75 -5.80 15.33
C LYS A 516 29.28 -6.36 14.03
#